data_AF-A0A3R6AFQ7-F1
#
_entry.id   AF-A0A3R6AFQ7-F1
#
_cell.length_a   1.000
_cell.length_b   1.000
_cell.length_c   1.000
_cell.angle_alpha   90.00
_cell.angle_beta   90.00
_cell.angle_gamma   90.00
#
_symmetry.space_group_name_H-M   'P 1'
#
loop_
_entity.id
_entity.type
_entity.pdbx_description
1 polymer ?
#
loop_
_entity_poly.entity_id
_entity_poly.type
_entity_poly.pdbx_seq_one_letter_code
_entity_poly.pdbx_strand_id
1 'polypeptide(L)'
;MTRAEVQRVIIRENQEIELTYTEFEIFKLLAKHPGIVFSKERIYDIVWKESYSGDYNIVMSHIRNIREKIEDNPSKPTYIQTVWGVGYRFNKNLTPLSKWCV
;
A
#
# COMPACT_ATOMS: atom_id res chain seq x y z
N MET A 1 16.83 2.60 -25.66
CA MET A 1 15.56 1.97 -25.25
C MET A 1 15.07 2.71 -24.03
N THR A 2 14.20 3.69 -24.24
CA THR A 2 13.57 4.47 -23.18
C THR A 2 12.80 3.50 -22.28
N ARG A 3 13.30 3.34 -21.05
CA ARG A 3 12.61 2.64 -19.97
C ARG A 3 11.31 3.38 -19.80
N ALA A 4 10.18 2.79 -20.22
CA ALA A 4 8.87 3.38 -20.02
C ALA A 4 8.81 3.87 -18.57
N GLU A 5 8.56 5.16 -18.38
CA GLU A 5 8.30 5.71 -17.06
C GLU A 5 7.08 4.97 -16.55
N VAL A 6 7.30 3.97 -15.69
CA VAL A 6 6.22 3.29 -15.00
C VAL A 6 5.63 4.37 -14.11
N GLN A 7 4.53 4.96 -14.55
CA GLN A 7 3.83 6.01 -13.82
C GLN A 7 3.30 5.37 -12.53
N ARG A 8 3.92 5.70 -11.39
CA ARG A 8 3.57 5.17 -10.04
C ARG A 8 2.46 5.99 -9.41
N VAL A 9 1.47 6.27 -10.24
CA VAL A 9 0.34 7.11 -9.90
C VAL A 9 -0.83 6.17 -9.61
N ILE A 10 -1.52 6.45 -8.53
CA ILE A 10 -2.84 5.88 -8.30
C ILE A 10 -3.85 6.99 -8.54
N ILE A 11 -4.93 6.67 -9.26
CA ILE A 11 -5.99 7.64 -9.56
C ILE A 11 -7.13 7.43 -8.58
N ARG A 12 -7.51 8.47 -7.84
CA ARG A 12 -8.69 8.50 -6.97
C ARG A 12 -9.59 9.64 -7.40
N GLU A 13 -10.84 9.37 -7.78
CA GLU A 13 -11.81 10.45 -8.08
C GLU A 13 -11.25 11.48 -9.08
N ASN A 14 -10.56 10.99 -10.12
CA ASN A 14 -9.85 11.79 -11.14
C ASN A 14 -8.66 12.63 -10.65
N GLN A 15 -8.19 12.40 -9.41
CA GLN A 15 -6.96 12.98 -8.88
C GLN A 15 -5.83 11.97 -8.93
N GLU A 16 -4.71 12.38 -9.51
CA GLU A 16 -3.47 11.63 -9.45
C GLU A 16 -2.83 11.79 -8.07
N ILE A 17 -2.53 10.67 -7.43
CA ILE A 17 -1.81 10.63 -6.16
C ILE A 17 -0.46 9.98 -6.41
N GLU A 18 0.60 10.74 -6.15
CA GLU A 18 1.98 10.27 -6.32
C GLU A 18 2.47 9.49 -5.09
N LEU A 19 2.88 8.26 -5.33
CA LEU A 19 3.54 7.42 -4.34
C LEU A 19 5.03 7.28 -4.67
N THR A 20 5.87 7.23 -3.64
CA THR A 20 7.26 6.79 -3.82
C THR A 20 7.29 5.35 -4.33
N TYR A 21 8.44 4.90 -4.83
CA TYR A 21 8.61 3.52 -5.30
C TYR A 21 8.12 2.48 -4.28
N THR A 22 8.58 2.59 -3.04
CA THR A 22 8.28 1.63 -1.98
C THR A 22 6.81 1.71 -1.54
N GLU A 23 6.27 2.91 -1.42
CA GLU A 23 4.85 3.11 -1.10
C GLU A 23 3.94 2.49 -2.16
N PHE A 24 4.28 2.67 -3.44
CA PHE A 24 3.54 2.10 -4.55
C PHE A 24 3.58 0.57 -4.52
N GLU A 25 4.74 -0.05 -4.29
CA GLU A 25 4.86 -1.51 -4.23
C GLU A 25 4.11 -2.10 -3.02
N ILE A 26 4.12 -1.43 -1.85
CA ILE A 26 3.30 -1.83 -0.69
C ILE A 26 1.81 -1.71 -1.03
N PHE A 27 1.37 -0.56 -1.57
CA PHE A 27 -0.02 -0.33 -1.94
C PHE A 27 -0.50 -1.38 -2.93
N LYS A 28 0.28 -1.62 -4.00
CA LYS A 28 0.00 -2.60 -5.04
C LYS A 28 -0.09 -4.02 -4.50
N LEU A 29 0.80 -4.43 -3.58
CA LEU A 29 0.72 -5.72 -2.91
C LEU A 29 -0.63 -5.88 -2.21
N LEU A 30 -1.03 -4.92 -1.38
CA LEU A 30 -2.27 -5.00 -0.63
C LEU A 30 -3.49 -4.93 -1.55
N ALA A 31 -3.51 -4.00 -2.51
CA ALA A 31 -4.63 -3.75 -3.42
C ALA A 31 -4.86 -4.91 -4.40
N LYS A 32 -3.81 -5.64 -4.80
CA LYS A 32 -3.96 -6.87 -5.60
C LYS A 32 -4.59 -8.03 -4.84
N HIS A 33 -4.61 -7.99 -3.52
CA HIS A 33 -5.14 -9.04 -2.66
C HIS A 33 -6.15 -8.48 -1.62
N PRO A 34 -7.29 -7.89 -2.04
CA PRO A 34 -8.25 -7.32 -1.10
C PRO A 34 -8.72 -8.33 -0.06
N GLY A 35 -8.73 -7.92 1.21
CA GLY A 35 -9.13 -8.76 2.35
C GLY A 35 -8.04 -9.68 2.90
N ILE A 36 -6.98 -9.97 2.15
CA ILE A 36 -5.85 -10.77 2.63
C ILE A 36 -4.99 -9.91 3.57
N VAL A 37 -4.67 -10.48 4.74
CA VAL A 37 -3.85 -9.83 5.74
C VAL A 37 -2.39 -10.21 5.53
N PHE A 38 -1.53 -9.21 5.40
CA PHE A 38 -0.09 -9.37 5.36
C PHE A 38 0.52 -8.84 6.65
N SER A 39 1.39 -9.64 7.27
CA SER A 39 2.16 -9.19 8.41
C SER A 39 3.23 -8.17 8.00
N LYS A 40 3.79 -7.44 8.96
CA LYS A 40 4.84 -6.44 8.67
C LYS A 40 6.08 -7.11 8.06
N GLU A 41 6.41 -8.28 8.58
CA GLU A 41 7.49 -9.14 8.13
C GLU A 41 7.27 -9.55 6.68
N ARG A 42 6.06 -10.04 6.37
CA ARG A 42 5.73 -10.49 5.02
C ARG A 42 5.71 -9.35 4.01
N ILE A 43 5.25 -8.16 4.40
CA ILE A 43 5.31 -6.97 3.54
C ILE A 43 6.77 -6.61 3.25
N TYR A 44 7.62 -6.59 4.28
CA TYR A 44 9.05 -6.30 4.12
C TYR A 44 9.70 -7.27 3.14
N ASP A 45 9.60 -8.57 3.40
CA ASP A 45 10.24 -9.62 2.59
C ASP A 45 9.84 -9.54 1.11
N ILE A 46 8.55 -9.29 0.83
CA ILE A 46 8.04 -9.21 -0.55
C ILE A 46 8.53 -7.95 -1.25
N VAL A 47 8.48 -6.79 -0.58
CA VAL A 47 8.76 -5.49 -1.21
C VAL A 47 10.26 -5.25 -1.35
N TRP A 48 11.07 -5.62 -0.36
CA TRP A 48 12.52 -5.47 -0.38
C TRP A 48 13.26 -6.67 -1.01
N LYS A 49 12.61 -7.83 -1.15
CA LYS A 49 13.18 -9.06 -1.73
C LYS A 49 14.45 -9.55 -1.03
N GLU A 50 14.57 -9.27 0.26
CA GLU A 50 15.69 -9.67 1.10
C GLU A 50 15.19 -10.11 2.46
N SER A 51 15.97 -10.97 3.12
CA SER A 51 15.70 -11.35 4.49
C SER A 51 15.98 -10.16 5.42
N TYR A 52 15.04 -9.94 6.32
CA TYR A 52 14.99 -8.85 7.29
C TYR A 52 16.31 -8.48 8.01
N SER A 53 16.50 -7.18 8.23
CA SER A 53 17.69 -6.59 8.87
C SER A 53 17.49 -6.01 10.28
N GLY A 54 16.28 -6.00 10.85
CA GLY A 54 16.08 -5.62 12.26
C GLY A 54 15.10 -4.48 12.56
N ASP A 55 14.51 -3.81 11.56
CA ASP A 55 13.47 -2.80 11.82
C ASP A 55 12.22 -2.89 10.91
N TYR A 56 11.14 -3.50 11.41
CA TYR A 56 9.85 -3.56 10.70
C TYR A 56 9.05 -2.27 10.85
N ASN A 57 9.52 -1.30 11.65
CA ASN A 57 8.87 0.00 11.78
C ASN A 57 8.90 0.77 10.47
N ILE A 58 9.85 0.49 9.57
CA ILE A 58 9.88 1.10 8.23
C ILE A 58 8.59 0.81 7.45
N VAL A 59 8.02 -0.40 7.55
CA VAL A 59 6.73 -0.74 6.94
C VAL A 59 5.61 0.13 7.54
N MET A 60 5.64 0.37 8.85
CA MET A 60 4.63 1.20 9.52
C MET A 60 4.71 2.65 9.08
N SER A 61 5.92 3.20 8.91
CA SER A 61 6.14 4.54 8.36
C SER A 61 5.58 4.66 6.94
N HIS A 62 5.84 3.68 6.06
CA HIS A 62 5.28 3.71 4.71
C HIS A 62 3.75 3.57 4.71
N ILE A 63 3.17 2.69 5.54
CA ILE A 63 1.71 2.56 5.67
C ILE A 63 1.09 3.88 6.14
N ARG A 64 1.72 4.57 7.09
CA ARG A 64 1.28 5.90 7.55
C ARG A 64 1.31 6.91 6.40
N ASN A 65 2.43 7.02 5.69
CA ASN A 65 2.56 7.96 4.58
C ASN A 65 1.55 7.67 3.45
N ILE A 66 1.33 6.39 3.12
CA ILE A 66 0.31 6.00 2.13
C ILE A 66 -1.06 6.49 2.60
N ARG A 67 -1.42 6.23 3.87
CA ARG A 67 -2.71 6.68 4.42
C ARG A 67 -2.88 8.19 4.40
N GLU A 68 -1.83 8.94 4.75
CA GLU A 68 -1.83 10.41 4.66
C GLU A 68 -2.12 10.92 3.25
N LYS A 69 -1.78 10.14 2.21
CA LYS A 69 -2.02 10.49 0.81
C LYS A 69 -3.38 10.02 0.27
N ILE A 70 -3.86 8.85 0.69
CA ILE A 70 -5.03 8.21 0.06
C ILE A 70 -6.32 8.29 0.87
N GLU A 71 -6.22 8.42 2.20
CA GLU A 71 -7.37 8.38 3.11
C GLU A 71 -7.90 9.79 3.36
N ASP A 72 -9.23 9.94 3.46
CA ASP A 72 -9.83 11.19 3.93
C ASP A 72 -9.50 11.46 5.41
N ASN A 73 -9.35 10.38 6.18
CA ASN A 73 -8.89 10.43 7.57
C ASN A 73 -7.90 9.29 7.83
N PRO A 74 -6.58 9.58 7.90
CA PRO A 74 -5.55 8.57 8.12
C PRO A 74 -5.69 7.79 9.44
N SER A 75 -6.31 8.39 10.47
CA SER A 75 -6.57 7.75 11.77
C SER A 75 -7.79 6.84 11.75
N LYS A 76 -8.65 6.94 10.73
CA LYS A 76 -9.81 6.06 10.49
C LYS A 76 -9.75 5.50 9.06
N PRO A 77 -8.74 4.67 8.76
CA PRO A 77 -8.43 4.31 7.38
C PRO A 77 -9.49 3.39 6.78
N THR A 78 -9.96 3.77 5.59
CA THR A 78 -10.97 3.08 4.82
C THR A 78 -10.35 2.09 3.83
N TYR A 79 -9.21 2.41 3.21
CA TYR A 79 -8.55 1.59 2.18
C TYR A 79 -7.58 0.58 2.79
N ILE A 80 -6.57 1.04 3.54
CA ILE A 80 -5.58 0.17 4.16
C ILE A 80 -5.92 0.01 5.64
N GLN A 81 -6.48 -1.14 6.01
CA GLN A 81 -6.95 -1.41 7.36
C GLN A 81 -5.87 -2.09 8.20
N THR A 82 -5.76 -1.70 9.48
CA THR A 82 -4.96 -2.42 10.46
C THR A 82 -5.76 -3.60 11.00
N VAL A 83 -5.16 -4.79 10.99
CA VAL A 83 -5.63 -5.96 11.75
C VAL A 83 -4.71 -6.09 12.95
N TRP A 84 -5.21 -5.64 14.11
CA TRP A 84 -4.43 -5.54 15.35
C TRP A 84 -3.76 -6.87 15.71
N GLY A 85 -2.46 -6.82 15.99
CA GLY A 85 -1.64 -8.00 16.30
C GLY A 85 -1.27 -8.88 15.12
N VAL A 86 -1.77 -8.59 13.90
CA VAL A 86 -1.54 -9.44 12.72
C VAL A 86 -0.82 -8.68 11.60
N GLY A 87 -1.31 -7.49 11.22
CA GLY A 87 -0.71 -6.73 10.12
C GLY A 87 -1.69 -5.81 9.41
N TYR A 88 -1.60 -5.75 8.08
CA TYR A 88 -2.36 -4.84 7.24
C TYR A 88 -3.08 -5.57 6.12
N ARG A 89 -4.22 -5.02 5.69
CA ARG A 89 -4.94 -5.50 4.50
C ARG A 89 -5.52 -4.34 3.72
N PHE A 90 -5.73 -4.55 2.43
CA PHE A 90 -6.64 -3.69 1.69
C PHE A 90 -8.09 -4.07 2.00
N ASN A 91 -8.99 -3.09 2.05
CA ASN A 91 -10.39 -3.31 2.39
C ASN A 91 -11.07 -4.19 1.33
N LYS A 92 -11.57 -5.36 1.75
CA LYS A 92 -12.21 -6.36 0.89
C LYS A 92 -13.47 -5.85 0.18
N ASN A 93 -14.13 -4.84 0.74
CA ASN A 93 -15.37 -4.28 0.20
C ASN A 93 -15.11 -3.22 -0.87
N LEU A 94 -13.84 -2.89 -1.12
CA LEU A 94 -13.43 -1.96 -2.15
C LEU A 94 -12.74 -2.74 -3.26
N THR A 95 -13.42 -2.91 -4.38
CA THR A 95 -12.78 -3.35 -5.62
C THR A 95 -11.90 -2.22 -6.16
N PRO A 96 -10.59 -2.44 -6.37
CA PRO A 96 -9.73 -1.43 -6.99
C PRO A 96 -10.28 -0.98 -8.35
N LEU A 97 -10.83 -1.92 -9.12
CA LEU A 97 -11.35 -1.71 -10.48
C LEU A 97 -12.53 -0.73 -10.60
N SER A 98 -13.22 -0.36 -9.52
CA SER A 98 -14.32 0.62 -9.58
C SER A 98 -13.94 2.04 -9.15
N LYS A 99 -12.75 2.24 -8.56
CA LYS A 99 -12.31 3.54 -8.03
C LYS A 99 -10.83 3.89 -8.27
N TRP A 100 -10.02 2.96 -8.74
CA TRP A 100 -8.57 3.07 -8.82
C TRP A 100 -8.03 2.39 -10.08
N CYS A 101 -7.51 3.19 -11.03
CA CYS A 101 -6.64 2.65 -12.07
C CYS A 101 -5.24 2.49 -11.45
N VAL A 102 -4.69 1.29 -11.51
CA VAL A 102 -3.34 0.91 -11.01
C VAL A 102 -2.51 0.38 -12.16
#